data_AF-A0A939FST5-F1
#
_entry.id   AF-A0A939FST5-F1
#
_cell.length_a   1.000
_cell.length_b   1.000
_cell.length_c   1.000
_cell.angle_alpha   90.00
_cell.angle_beta   90.00
_cell.angle_gamma   90.00
#
_symmetry.space_group_name_H-M   'P 1'
#
loop_
_entity.id
_entity.type
_entity.pdbx_description
1 polymer ?
#
loop_
_entity_poly.entity_id
_entity_poly.type
_entity_poly.pdbx_seq_one_letter_code
_entity_poly.pdbx_strand_id
1 'polypeptide(L)'
;MANKTENSRKNRSVIRVGQIDALGMTDQLRKLHEAGGDPNFERFPDPSELFLVLRYTERQASSLSEEARGAAAVLRATLWQYIREQADAGQLRAVNDGREVGVPWHSFNEALCVTTRHGAYQKALRLRAEQVREPHERRSPETAHAHEKRRLAEQRAEYVRVTSQARRFTLAQRIARQLLEHRDGLTVDGMAEYWLDELSTTIDDCDTAFHRANFCGFLESFVRSAHQLARDRNQPTTTTDGARHALALATEFAIQERPTVPR
;
A
#
# COMPACT_ATOMS: atom_id res chain seq x y z
N MET A 1 21.85 20.51 -43.34
CA MET A 1 21.00 20.48 -42.14
C MET A 1 20.32 19.13 -42.08
N ALA A 2 20.78 18.22 -41.22
CA ALA A 2 20.23 16.87 -41.12
C ALA A 2 19.18 16.84 -40.00
N ASN A 3 17.91 16.66 -40.37
CA ASN A 3 16.82 16.44 -39.43
C ASN A 3 17.00 15.07 -38.76
N LYS A 4 17.45 15.09 -37.51
CA LYS A 4 17.51 13.91 -36.65
C LYS A 4 16.08 13.63 -36.16
N THR A 5 15.37 12.78 -36.88
CA THR A 5 14.06 12.26 -36.47
C THR A 5 14.25 11.47 -35.19
N GLU A 6 13.87 12.11 -34.07
CA GLU A 6 13.84 11.50 -32.75
C GLU A 6 12.71 10.47 -32.72
N ASN A 7 13.06 9.24 -33.13
CA ASN A 7 12.18 8.08 -33.05
C ASN A 7 12.03 7.70 -31.57
N SER A 8 11.18 8.45 -30.86
CA SER A 8 10.68 8.10 -29.54
C SER A 8 9.87 6.81 -29.67
N ARG A 9 10.56 5.66 -29.56
CA ARG A 9 9.92 4.35 -29.40
C ARG A 9 8.99 4.47 -28.19
N LYS A 10 7.67 4.45 -28.44
CA LYS A 10 6.65 4.36 -27.38
C LYS A 10 7.08 3.25 -26.43
N ASN A 11 7.41 3.61 -25.18
CA ASN A 11 7.73 2.65 -24.14
C ASN A 11 6.52 1.71 -24.01
N ARG A 12 6.66 0.46 -24.44
CA ARG A 12 5.67 -0.57 -24.16
C ARG A 12 5.69 -0.81 -22.65
N SER A 13 4.54 -0.70 -22.00
CA SER A 13 4.39 -1.03 -20.59
C SER A 13 4.80 -2.47 -20.36
N VAL A 14 5.50 -2.73 -19.26
CA VAL A 14 5.82 -4.10 -18.87
C VAL A 14 4.55 -4.71 -18.26
N ILE A 15 4.02 -5.74 -18.92
CA ILE A 15 2.90 -6.52 -18.39
C ILE A 15 3.45 -7.41 -17.28
N ARG A 16 2.87 -7.30 -16.08
CA ARG A 16 3.14 -8.19 -14.95
C ARG A 16 2.00 -9.17 -14.79
N VAL A 17 2.33 -10.36 -14.30
CA VAL A 17 1.32 -11.33 -13.85
C VAL A 17 0.74 -10.87 -12.51
N GLY A 18 1.56 -10.32 -11.61
CA GLY A 18 1.08 -9.72 -10.36
C GLY A 18 0.58 -10.75 -9.35
N GLN A 19 -0.44 -10.38 -8.56
CA GLN A 19 -1.10 -11.33 -7.65
C GLN A 19 -2.02 -12.25 -8.44
N ILE A 20 -1.70 -13.54 -8.43
CA ILE A 20 -2.52 -14.60 -9.02
C ILE A 20 -2.88 -15.62 -7.95
N ASP A 21 -3.98 -16.34 -8.18
CA ASP A 21 -4.31 -17.54 -7.44
C ASP A 21 -3.42 -18.72 -7.91
N ALA A 22 -2.18 -18.74 -7.42
CA ALA A 22 -1.21 -19.75 -7.81
C ALA A 22 -1.66 -21.17 -7.42
N LEU A 23 -2.33 -21.32 -6.27
CA LEU A 23 -2.86 -22.60 -5.80
C LEU A 23 -4.02 -23.08 -6.68
N GLY A 24 -4.97 -22.21 -7.00
CA GLY A 24 -6.05 -22.55 -7.93
C GLY A 24 -5.52 -22.96 -9.31
N MET A 25 -4.46 -22.31 -9.79
CA MET A 25 -3.80 -22.68 -11.05
C MET A 25 -3.05 -24.02 -10.97
N THR A 26 -2.39 -24.35 -9.85
CA THR A 26 -1.75 -25.67 -9.68
C THR A 26 -2.79 -26.78 -9.54
N ASP A 27 -3.92 -26.52 -8.86
CA ASP A 27 -5.06 -27.44 -8.83
C ASP A 27 -5.67 -27.65 -10.21
N GLN A 28 -5.76 -26.60 -11.04
CA GLN A 28 -6.21 -26.73 -12.42
C GLN A 28 -5.24 -27.58 -13.26
N LEU A 29 -3.92 -27.39 -13.08
CA LEU A 29 -2.91 -28.26 -13.71
C LEU A 29 -3.09 -29.72 -13.28
N ARG A 30 -3.33 -29.98 -12.00
CA ARG A 30 -3.59 -31.33 -11.48
C ARG A 30 -4.80 -31.97 -12.17
N LYS A 31 -5.93 -31.25 -12.25
CA LYS A 31 -7.15 -31.73 -12.92
C LYS A 31 -6.92 -32.04 -14.40
N LEU A 32 -6.14 -31.22 -15.11
CA LEU A 32 -5.78 -31.48 -16.51
C LEU A 32 -4.95 -32.76 -16.67
N HIS A 33 -4.04 -33.04 -15.74
CA HIS A 33 -3.24 -34.28 -15.76
C HIS A 33 -4.06 -35.52 -15.39
N GLU A 34 -4.99 -35.41 -14.44
CA GLU A 34 -5.92 -36.47 -14.07
C GLU A 34 -6.84 -36.84 -15.26
N ALA A 35 -7.51 -35.84 -15.83
CA ALA A 35 -8.40 -36.03 -16.97
C ALA A 35 -7.65 -36.46 -18.25
N GLY A 36 -6.39 -36.02 -18.39
CA GLY A 36 -5.54 -36.36 -19.52
C GLY A 36 -4.95 -37.77 -19.47
N GLY A 37 -5.23 -38.56 -18.42
CA GLY A 37 -4.75 -39.93 -18.30
C GLY A 37 -3.24 -40.03 -18.07
N ASP A 38 -2.66 -39.10 -17.31
CA ASP A 38 -1.24 -39.14 -16.95
C ASP A 38 -0.90 -40.45 -16.22
N PRO A 39 -0.03 -41.33 -16.80
CA PRO A 39 0.27 -42.64 -16.23
C PRO A 39 1.00 -42.57 -14.89
N ASN A 40 1.55 -41.41 -14.52
CA ASN A 40 2.26 -41.20 -13.26
C ASN A 40 1.49 -40.33 -12.27
N PHE A 41 0.19 -40.10 -12.49
CA PHE A 41 -0.61 -39.16 -11.70
C PHE A 41 -0.55 -39.37 -10.18
N GLU A 42 -0.41 -40.61 -9.71
CA GLU A 42 -0.25 -40.92 -8.28
C GLU A 42 0.97 -40.25 -7.64
N ARG A 43 1.96 -39.85 -8.44
CA ARG A 43 3.18 -39.14 -8.02
C ARG A 43 3.09 -37.63 -8.22
N PHE A 44 1.90 -37.10 -8.50
CA PHE A 44 1.71 -35.66 -8.67
C PHE A 44 2.08 -34.94 -7.35
N PRO A 45 2.99 -33.94 -7.38
CA PRO A 45 3.42 -33.24 -6.16
C PRO A 45 2.29 -32.49 -5.44
N ASP A 46 2.52 -32.10 -4.19
CA ASP A 46 1.55 -31.28 -3.47
C ASP A 46 1.33 -29.93 -4.20
N PRO A 47 0.07 -29.43 -4.35
CA PRO A 47 -0.21 -28.17 -5.04
C PRO A 47 0.51 -26.94 -4.46
N SER A 48 0.92 -26.99 -3.20
CA SER A 48 1.73 -25.95 -2.54
C SER A 48 3.21 -25.99 -2.95
N GLU A 49 3.71 -27.12 -3.46
CA GLU A 49 5.08 -27.29 -3.95
C GLU A 49 5.22 -26.85 -5.41
N LEU A 50 4.90 -25.58 -5.67
CA LEU A 50 4.75 -25.01 -7.03
C LEU A 50 5.90 -25.38 -7.98
N PHE A 51 7.16 -25.31 -7.52
CA PHE A 51 8.30 -25.66 -8.37
C PHE A 51 8.30 -27.14 -8.78
N LEU A 52 7.98 -28.05 -7.85
CA LEU A 52 7.89 -29.48 -8.15
C LEU A 52 6.73 -29.78 -9.09
N VAL A 53 5.57 -29.12 -8.88
CA VAL A 53 4.42 -29.21 -9.79
C VAL A 53 4.81 -28.80 -11.22
N LEU A 54 5.50 -27.67 -11.40
CA LEU A 54 5.92 -27.22 -12.74
C LEU A 54 6.90 -28.20 -13.40
N ARG A 55 7.86 -28.74 -12.64
CA ARG A 55 8.82 -29.73 -13.17
C ARG A 55 8.18 -31.08 -13.46
N TYR A 56 7.17 -31.48 -12.69
CA TYR A 56 6.38 -32.68 -12.95
C TYR A 56 5.57 -32.52 -14.25
N THR A 57 4.75 -31.47 -14.31
CA THR A 57 3.84 -31.21 -15.45
C THR A 57 4.59 -30.95 -16.75
N GLU A 58 5.82 -30.41 -16.69
CA GLU A 58 6.72 -30.31 -17.84
C GLU A 58 7.18 -31.66 -18.37
N ARG A 59 7.56 -32.59 -17.49
CA ARG A 59 7.99 -33.94 -17.89
C ARG A 59 6.85 -34.77 -18.46
N GLN A 60 5.63 -34.62 -17.94
CA GLN A 60 4.45 -35.37 -18.37
C GLN A 60 3.63 -34.65 -19.46
N ALA A 61 4.12 -33.54 -20.04
CA ALA A 61 3.33 -32.78 -21.00
C ALA A 61 2.95 -33.58 -22.26
N SER A 62 3.77 -34.55 -22.67
CA SER A 62 3.51 -35.41 -23.83
C SER A 62 2.45 -36.48 -23.60
N SER A 63 2.13 -36.83 -22.35
CA SER A 63 1.09 -37.83 -22.05
C SER A 63 -0.32 -37.25 -22.13
N LEU A 64 -0.46 -35.93 -22.13
CA LEU A 64 -1.77 -35.26 -22.24
C LEU A 64 -2.30 -35.25 -23.67
N SER A 65 -3.63 -35.19 -23.81
CA SER A 65 -4.30 -34.84 -25.06
C SER A 65 -3.87 -33.45 -25.56
N GLU A 66 -4.04 -33.18 -26.86
CA GLU A 66 -3.61 -31.91 -27.46
C GLU A 66 -4.26 -30.68 -26.79
N GLU A 67 -5.56 -30.73 -26.54
CA GLU A 67 -6.32 -29.67 -25.87
C GLU A 67 -5.82 -29.45 -24.42
N ALA A 68 -5.70 -30.53 -23.64
CA ALA A 68 -5.22 -30.45 -22.26
C ALA A 68 -3.76 -29.96 -22.20
N ARG A 69 -2.92 -30.38 -23.15
CA ARG A 69 -1.52 -29.93 -23.28
C ARG A 69 -1.45 -28.43 -23.57
N GLY A 70 -2.31 -27.90 -24.44
CA GLY A 70 -2.41 -26.48 -24.74
C GLY A 70 -2.79 -25.65 -23.51
N ALA A 71 -3.85 -26.04 -22.81
CA ALA A 71 -4.28 -25.38 -21.57
C ALA A 71 -3.19 -25.44 -20.48
N ALA A 72 -2.58 -26.62 -20.28
CA ALA A 72 -1.50 -26.80 -19.32
C ALA A 72 -0.25 -25.98 -19.67
N ALA A 73 0.05 -25.76 -20.95
CA ALA A 73 1.18 -24.93 -21.38
C ALA A 73 0.99 -23.46 -20.98
N VAL A 74 -0.21 -22.91 -21.15
CA VAL A 74 -0.52 -21.52 -20.76
C VAL A 74 -0.41 -21.36 -19.23
N LEU A 75 -1.02 -22.27 -18.46
CA LEU A 75 -0.94 -22.25 -17.00
C LEU A 75 0.52 -22.33 -16.51
N ARG A 76 1.32 -23.25 -17.05
CA ARG A 76 2.75 -23.36 -16.72
C ARG A 76 3.51 -22.08 -17.06
N ALA A 77 3.26 -21.47 -18.21
CA ALA A 77 3.93 -20.23 -18.61
C ALA A 77 3.62 -19.08 -17.64
N THR A 78 2.34 -18.93 -17.25
CA THR A 78 1.93 -17.92 -16.27
C THR A 78 2.56 -18.18 -14.91
N LEU A 79 2.56 -19.42 -14.43
CA LEU A 79 3.16 -19.80 -13.15
C LEU A 79 4.70 -19.64 -13.14
N TRP A 80 5.39 -19.93 -14.23
CA TRP A 80 6.84 -19.65 -14.36
C TRP A 80 7.13 -18.15 -14.31
N GLN A 81 6.31 -17.33 -14.98
CA GLN A 81 6.44 -15.88 -14.91
C GLN A 81 6.16 -15.37 -13.48
N TYR A 82 5.17 -15.94 -12.79
CA TYR A 82 4.92 -15.64 -11.38
C TYR A 82 6.12 -15.99 -10.49
N ILE A 83 6.71 -17.20 -10.61
CA ILE A 83 7.93 -17.56 -9.88
C ILE A 83 9.05 -16.56 -10.15
N ARG A 84 9.23 -16.14 -11.41
CA ARG A 84 10.27 -15.16 -11.77
C ARG A 84 10.06 -13.82 -11.07
N GLU A 85 8.82 -13.35 -11.00
CA GLU A 85 8.46 -12.12 -10.27
C GLU A 85 8.72 -12.26 -8.76
N GLN A 86 8.36 -13.41 -8.17
CA GLN A 86 8.61 -13.69 -6.75
C GLN A 86 10.10 -13.89 -6.43
N ALA A 87 10.87 -14.48 -7.34
CA ALA A 87 12.30 -14.76 -7.18
C ALA A 87 13.11 -13.46 -7.07
N ASP A 88 12.78 -12.42 -7.85
CA ASP A 88 13.41 -11.11 -7.73
C ASP A 88 13.17 -10.49 -6.34
N ALA A 89 11.98 -10.67 -5.76
CA ALA A 89 11.66 -10.22 -4.41
C ALA A 89 12.41 -11.03 -3.33
N GLY A 90 12.45 -12.35 -3.48
CA GLY A 90 13.20 -13.25 -2.59
C GLY A 90 14.69 -12.99 -2.60
N GLN A 91 15.29 -12.82 -3.79
CA GLN A 91 16.70 -12.49 -3.96
C GLN A 91 17.03 -11.13 -3.31
N LEU A 92 16.14 -10.14 -3.43
CA LEU A 92 16.33 -8.85 -2.75
C LEU A 92 16.29 -8.97 -1.22
N ARG A 93 15.36 -9.77 -0.67
CA ARG A 93 15.31 -10.03 0.78
C ARG A 93 16.61 -10.64 1.29
N ALA A 94 17.09 -11.71 0.64
CA ALA A 94 18.36 -12.35 1.01
C ALA A 94 19.56 -11.38 0.95
N VAL A 95 19.58 -10.48 -0.04
CA VAL A 95 20.60 -9.42 -0.11
C VAL A 95 20.46 -8.46 1.08
N ASN A 96 19.25 -8.00 1.40
CA ASN A 96 19.03 -7.10 2.54
C ASN A 96 19.43 -7.77 3.86
N ASP A 97 19.00 -9.01 4.11
CA ASP A 97 19.34 -9.77 5.33
C ASP A 97 20.85 -9.87 5.51
N GLY A 98 21.58 -10.22 4.43
CA GLY A 98 23.04 -10.26 4.48
C GLY A 98 23.67 -8.87 4.70
N ARG A 99 23.09 -7.82 4.12
CA ARG A 99 23.57 -6.44 4.33
C ARG A 99 23.32 -5.94 5.75
N GLU A 100 22.24 -6.34 6.40
CA GLU A 100 21.92 -6.01 7.80
C GLU A 100 22.95 -6.57 8.77
N VAL A 101 23.45 -7.79 8.53
CA VAL A 101 24.55 -8.38 9.33
C VAL A 101 25.96 -7.99 8.84
N GLY A 102 26.05 -7.05 7.89
CA GLY A 102 27.32 -6.46 7.45
C GLY A 102 28.07 -7.20 6.33
N VAL A 103 27.46 -8.20 5.67
CA VAL A 103 28.10 -8.92 4.53
C VAL A 103 28.51 -7.95 3.44
N PRO A 104 29.79 -7.88 3.03
CA PRO A 104 30.24 -6.89 2.07
C PRO A 104 29.71 -7.17 0.66
N TRP A 105 29.50 -6.11 -0.13
CA TRP A 105 28.91 -6.21 -1.47
C TRP A 105 29.61 -7.18 -2.44
N HIS A 106 30.93 -7.36 -2.32
CA HIS A 106 31.67 -8.26 -3.21
C HIS A 106 31.32 -9.75 -2.97
N SER A 107 30.86 -10.11 -1.77
CA SER A 107 30.41 -11.48 -1.46
C SER A 107 29.14 -11.87 -2.23
N PHE A 108 28.39 -10.90 -2.75
CA PHE A 108 27.20 -11.15 -3.56
C PHE A 108 27.48 -11.24 -5.07
N ASN A 109 28.73 -11.08 -5.52
CA ASN A 109 29.06 -11.03 -6.94
C ASN A 109 28.56 -12.27 -7.71
N GLU A 110 28.89 -13.47 -7.22
CA GLU A 110 28.47 -14.73 -7.83
C GLU A 110 26.95 -14.92 -7.75
N ALA A 111 26.37 -14.75 -6.55
CA ALA A 111 24.93 -14.91 -6.32
C ALA A 111 24.05 -13.94 -7.15
N LEU A 112 24.58 -12.76 -7.50
CA LEU A 112 23.91 -11.76 -8.32
C LEU A 112 24.32 -11.79 -9.80
N CYS A 113 25.19 -12.73 -10.18
CA CYS A 113 25.75 -12.89 -11.53
C CYS A 113 26.40 -11.60 -12.05
N VAL A 114 27.28 -10.99 -11.25
CA VAL A 114 28.01 -9.76 -11.57
C VAL A 114 29.48 -9.88 -11.17
N THR A 115 30.36 -9.18 -11.87
CA THR A 115 31.81 -9.33 -11.69
C THR A 115 32.42 -8.33 -10.70
N THR A 116 31.66 -7.32 -10.27
CA THR A 116 32.19 -6.22 -9.45
C THR A 116 31.28 -5.89 -8.28
N ARG A 117 31.88 -5.39 -7.20
CA ARG A 117 31.19 -4.82 -6.03
C ARG A 117 30.12 -3.80 -6.44
N HIS A 118 30.45 -2.91 -7.38
CA HIS A 118 29.52 -1.91 -7.87
C HIS A 118 28.38 -2.54 -8.66
N GLY A 119 28.67 -3.56 -9.48
CA GLY A 119 27.66 -4.34 -10.18
C GLY A 119 26.65 -5.01 -9.23
N ALA A 120 27.12 -5.56 -8.11
CA ALA A 120 26.26 -6.15 -7.07
C ALA A 120 25.33 -5.11 -6.46
N TYR A 121 25.87 -3.95 -6.06
CA TYR A 121 25.09 -2.82 -5.57
C TYR A 121 24.02 -2.37 -6.59
N GLN A 122 24.41 -2.16 -7.86
CA GLN A 122 23.49 -1.73 -8.92
C GLN A 122 22.43 -2.78 -9.27
N LYS A 123 22.77 -4.07 -9.18
CA LYS A 123 21.81 -5.17 -9.35
C LYS A 123 20.79 -5.17 -8.22
N ALA A 124 21.22 -5.00 -6.97
CA ALA A 124 20.33 -4.87 -5.83
C ALA A 124 19.38 -3.66 -5.94
N LEU A 125 19.89 -2.50 -6.38
CA LEU A 125 19.05 -1.33 -6.65
C LEU A 125 18.01 -1.60 -7.76
N ARG A 126 18.39 -2.31 -8.83
CA ARG A 126 17.44 -2.72 -9.87
C ARG A 126 16.42 -3.75 -9.40
N LEU A 127 16.79 -4.64 -8.47
CA LEU A 127 15.84 -5.55 -7.81
C LEU A 127 14.86 -4.74 -6.96
N ARG A 128 15.35 -3.76 -6.19
CA ARG A 128 14.51 -2.83 -5.41
C ARG A 128 13.57 -2.02 -6.30
N ALA A 129 14.06 -1.49 -7.41
CA ALA A 129 13.25 -0.76 -8.38
C ALA A 129 12.10 -1.64 -8.90
N GLU A 130 12.35 -2.93 -9.18
CA GLU A 130 11.31 -3.84 -9.63
C GLU A 130 10.17 -4.01 -8.60
N GLN A 131 10.46 -3.90 -7.30
CA GLN A 131 9.42 -4.05 -6.27
C GLN A 131 8.49 -2.84 -6.16
N VAL A 132 8.98 -1.64 -6.50
CA VAL A 132 8.24 -0.39 -6.28
C VAL A 132 7.78 0.30 -7.56
N ARG A 133 8.37 -0.05 -8.71
CA ARG A 133 8.11 0.64 -9.96
C ARG A 133 6.67 0.44 -10.45
N GLU A 134 6.12 1.48 -11.05
CA GLU A 134 4.86 1.42 -11.78
C GLU A 134 5.07 0.74 -13.16
N PRO A 135 4.00 0.21 -13.81
CA PRO A 135 4.12 -0.54 -15.07
C PRO A 135 4.82 0.21 -16.22
N HIS A 136 4.81 1.54 -16.18
CA HIS A 136 5.41 2.42 -17.18
C HIS A 136 6.84 2.87 -16.83
N GLU A 137 7.30 2.60 -15.60
CA GLU A 137 8.62 3.01 -15.14
C GLU A 137 9.69 1.97 -15.50
N ARG A 138 10.91 2.47 -15.74
CA ARG A 138 12.05 1.61 -16.06
C ARG A 138 12.54 0.88 -14.81
N ARG A 139 13.08 -0.33 -15.00
CA ARG A 139 13.83 -1.04 -13.96
C ARG A 139 15.22 -0.42 -13.84
N SER A 140 15.31 0.73 -13.17
CA SER A 140 16.58 1.44 -13.00
C SER A 140 16.84 1.82 -11.53
N PRO A 141 18.12 1.96 -11.14
CA PRO A 141 18.48 2.47 -9.82
C PRO A 141 17.84 3.82 -9.48
N GLU A 142 17.69 4.70 -10.47
CA GLU A 142 17.09 6.02 -10.32
C GLU A 142 15.60 5.92 -9.92
N THR A 143 14.86 4.96 -10.50
CA THR A 143 13.47 4.69 -10.09
C THR A 143 13.41 4.24 -8.63
N ALA A 144 14.29 3.36 -8.18
CA ALA A 144 14.34 2.96 -6.77
C ALA A 144 14.58 4.16 -5.84
N HIS A 145 15.53 5.04 -6.19
CA HIS A 145 15.83 6.24 -5.41
C HIS A 145 14.68 7.26 -5.44
N ALA A 146 13.98 7.41 -6.56
CA ALA A 146 12.84 8.32 -6.67
C ALA A 146 11.69 7.90 -5.75
N HIS A 147 11.36 6.60 -5.73
CA HIS A 147 10.33 6.05 -4.83
C HIS A 147 10.75 6.12 -3.37
N GLU A 148 12.02 5.83 -3.06
CA GLU A 148 12.54 6.00 -1.70
C GLU A 148 12.44 7.45 -1.22
N LYS A 149 12.83 8.41 -2.07
CA LYS A 149 12.71 9.85 -1.78
C LYS A 149 11.24 10.26 -1.57
N ARG A 150 10.33 9.77 -2.42
CA ARG A 150 8.89 10.03 -2.29
C ARG A 150 8.35 9.51 -0.96
N ARG A 151 8.64 8.25 -0.63
CA ARG A 151 8.24 7.63 0.64
C ARG A 151 8.79 8.39 1.85
N LEU A 152 10.07 8.80 1.81
CA LEU A 152 10.67 9.62 2.88
C LEU A 152 10.01 11.00 2.99
N ALA A 153 9.65 11.63 1.87
CA ALA A 153 8.94 12.90 1.86
C ALA A 153 7.53 12.76 2.46
N GLU A 154 6.80 11.70 2.10
CA GLU A 154 5.48 11.37 2.67
C GLU A 154 5.56 11.11 4.17
N GLN A 155 6.54 10.32 4.63
CA GLN A 155 6.76 10.10 6.07
C GLN A 155 7.08 11.40 6.82
N ARG A 156 7.88 12.29 6.24
CA ARG A 156 8.16 13.60 6.83
C ARG A 156 6.91 14.48 6.86
N ALA A 157 6.13 14.52 5.77
CA ALA A 157 4.90 15.28 5.71
C ALA A 157 3.89 14.78 6.76
N GLU A 158 3.78 13.45 6.91
CA GLU A 158 2.93 12.83 7.92
C GLU A 158 3.40 13.14 9.33
N TYR A 159 4.71 13.05 9.60
CA TYR A 159 5.28 13.44 10.88
C TYR A 159 5.01 14.91 11.23
N VAL A 160 5.15 15.82 10.27
CA VAL A 160 4.83 17.25 10.44
C VAL A 160 3.34 17.45 10.71
N ARG A 161 2.46 16.76 9.98
CA ARG A 161 1.01 16.79 10.19
C ARG A 161 0.65 16.31 11.60
N VAL A 162 1.14 15.14 12.02
CA VAL A 162 0.89 14.57 13.34
C VAL A 162 1.42 15.48 14.44
N THR A 163 2.66 15.96 14.30
CA THR A 163 3.29 16.82 15.32
C THR A 163 2.57 18.16 15.45
N SER A 164 2.17 18.79 14.34
CA SER A 164 1.43 20.06 14.38
C SER A 164 0.05 19.91 15.01
N GLN A 165 -0.68 18.85 14.69
CA GLN A 165 -1.99 18.57 15.29
C GLN A 165 -1.90 18.17 16.76
N ALA A 166 -0.91 17.35 17.13
CA ALA A 166 -0.68 16.95 18.52
C ALA A 166 -0.37 18.15 19.44
N ARG A 167 0.30 19.20 18.94
CA ARG A 167 0.55 20.44 19.70
C ARG A 167 -0.73 21.20 20.05
N ARG A 168 -1.78 21.04 19.25
CA ARG A 168 -3.07 21.71 19.44
C ARG A 168 -4.03 20.90 20.33
N PHE A 169 -3.63 19.70 20.73
CA PHE A 169 -4.49 18.75 21.43
C PHE A 169 -5.09 19.30 22.73
N THR A 170 -4.31 19.96 23.59
CA THR A 170 -4.84 20.49 24.86
C THR A 170 -5.99 21.48 24.64
N LEU A 171 -5.91 22.29 23.58
CA LEU A 171 -6.98 23.21 23.21
C LEU A 171 -8.19 22.44 22.66
N ALA A 172 -7.95 21.48 21.75
CA ALA A 172 -8.99 20.63 21.18
C ALA A 172 -9.77 19.87 22.27
N GLN A 173 -9.06 19.26 23.22
CA GLN A 173 -9.64 18.51 24.34
C GLN A 173 -10.53 19.40 25.20
N ARG A 174 -10.09 20.62 25.52
CA ARG A 174 -10.90 21.59 26.28
C ARG A 174 -12.18 21.97 25.52
N ILE A 175 -12.08 22.25 24.22
CA ILE A 175 -13.23 22.59 23.38
C ILE A 175 -14.20 21.40 23.30
N ALA A 176 -13.69 20.19 23.11
CA ALA A 176 -14.50 18.98 23.08
C ALA A 176 -15.25 18.76 24.40
N ARG A 177 -14.61 18.99 25.56
CA ARG A 177 -15.30 18.95 26.86
C ARG A 177 -16.45 19.95 26.93
N GLN A 178 -16.27 21.18 26.45
CA GLN A 178 -17.35 22.18 26.41
C GLN A 178 -18.48 21.80 25.45
N LEU A 179 -18.17 21.20 24.31
CA LEU A 179 -19.19 20.68 23.39
C LEU A 179 -20.00 19.54 24.03
N LEU A 180 -19.33 18.63 24.74
CA LEU A 180 -19.98 17.52 25.44
C LEU A 180 -20.83 18.00 26.62
N GLU A 181 -20.35 18.99 27.37
CA GLU A 181 -21.10 19.63 28.46
C GLU A 181 -22.39 20.30 27.96
N HIS A 182 -22.37 20.88 26.75
CA HIS A 182 -23.52 21.52 26.13
C HIS A 182 -24.18 20.68 25.02
N ARG A 183 -24.02 19.35 25.07
CA ARG A 183 -24.50 18.42 24.03
C ARG A 183 -25.99 18.59 23.71
N ASP A 184 -26.83 18.75 24.73
CA ASP A 184 -28.28 18.88 24.56
C ASP A 184 -28.71 20.16 23.80
N GLY A 185 -27.82 21.16 23.74
CA GLY A 185 -28.04 22.39 22.97
C GLY A 185 -27.57 22.32 21.52
N LEU A 186 -27.00 21.20 21.07
CA LEU A 186 -26.49 21.00 19.71
C LEU A 186 -27.53 20.28 18.84
N THR A 187 -27.81 20.83 17.65
CA THR A 187 -28.64 20.15 16.64
C THR A 187 -27.75 19.17 15.86
N VAL A 188 -27.69 17.91 16.29
CA VAL A 188 -26.85 16.85 15.67
C VAL A 188 -27.71 15.71 15.12
N ASP A 189 -27.20 15.05 14.08
CA ASP A 189 -27.74 13.82 13.48
C ASP A 189 -26.63 13.14 12.65
N GLY A 190 -26.73 11.84 12.44
CA GLY A 190 -25.92 11.05 11.53
C GLY A 190 -24.43 11.23 11.80
N MET A 191 -23.72 11.80 10.83
CA MET A 191 -22.27 12.02 10.95
C MET A 191 -21.90 12.99 12.06
N ALA A 192 -22.72 14.01 12.35
CA ALA A 192 -22.39 14.96 13.42
C ALA A 192 -22.52 14.31 14.80
N GLU A 193 -23.52 13.46 14.99
CA GLU A 193 -23.69 12.68 16.23
C GLU A 193 -22.57 11.64 16.38
N TYR A 194 -22.27 10.90 15.31
CA TYR A 194 -21.16 9.95 15.28
C TYR A 194 -19.83 10.57 15.74
N TRP A 195 -19.45 11.73 15.17
CA TRP A 195 -18.19 12.37 15.57
C TRP A 195 -18.21 12.89 17.01
N LEU A 196 -19.38 13.29 17.52
CA LEU A 196 -19.51 13.72 18.91
C LEU A 196 -19.35 12.54 19.89
N ASP A 197 -19.86 11.36 19.51
CA ASP A 197 -19.67 10.12 20.27
C ASP A 197 -18.21 9.64 20.23
N GLU A 198 -17.54 9.74 19.08
CA GLU A 198 -16.10 9.47 18.96
C GLU A 198 -15.28 10.41 19.86
N LEU A 199 -15.60 11.71 19.86
CA LEU A 199 -14.99 12.67 20.78
C LEU A 199 -15.22 12.27 22.24
N SER A 200 -16.45 11.91 22.61
CA SER A 200 -16.79 11.50 23.98
C SER A 200 -16.01 10.25 24.43
N THR A 201 -15.84 9.29 23.52
CA THR A 201 -15.20 8.01 23.83
C THR A 201 -13.68 8.14 23.94
N THR A 202 -13.07 9.04 23.16
CA THR A 202 -11.61 9.12 23.03
C THR A 202 -10.96 10.25 23.84
N ILE A 203 -11.75 11.10 24.49
CA ILE A 203 -11.27 12.35 25.11
C ILE A 203 -10.21 12.16 26.20
N ASP A 204 -10.26 11.04 26.92
CA ASP A 204 -9.34 10.73 28.02
C ASP A 204 -8.27 9.68 27.63
N ASP A 205 -8.38 9.05 26.46
CA ASP A 205 -7.53 7.93 26.01
C ASP A 205 -6.55 8.32 24.87
N CYS A 206 -5.97 9.53 24.96
CA CYS A 206 -5.12 10.11 23.92
C CYS A 206 -3.64 10.22 24.33
N ASP A 207 -3.00 9.08 24.61
CA ASP A 207 -1.63 9.03 25.14
C ASP A 207 -0.53 9.26 24.11
N THR A 208 -0.79 8.91 22.84
CA THR A 208 0.22 9.01 21.77
C THR A 208 0.03 10.28 20.92
N ALA A 209 1.10 10.79 20.32
CA ALA A 209 1.01 11.93 19.40
C ALA A 209 0.05 11.66 18.22
N PHE A 210 0.00 10.40 17.76
CA PHE A 210 -0.93 9.98 16.72
C PHE A 210 -2.39 10.02 17.19
N HIS A 211 -2.70 9.49 18.36
CA HIS A 211 -4.06 9.56 18.93
C HIS A 211 -4.50 11.01 19.12
N ARG A 212 -3.62 11.85 19.66
CA ARG A 212 -3.87 13.29 19.82
C ARG A 212 -4.14 14.00 18.50
N ALA A 213 -3.37 13.67 17.45
CA ALA A 213 -3.58 14.23 16.12
C ALA A 213 -4.91 13.79 15.50
N ASN A 214 -5.31 12.53 15.70
CA ASN A 214 -6.59 12.01 15.24
C ASN A 214 -7.76 12.65 16.00
N PHE A 215 -7.63 12.84 17.31
CA PHE A 215 -8.63 13.54 18.12
C PHE A 215 -8.92 14.95 17.59
N CYS A 216 -7.87 15.73 17.27
CA CYS A 216 -8.03 17.02 16.60
C CYS A 216 -8.80 16.90 15.27
N GLY A 217 -8.52 15.83 14.50
CA GLY A 217 -9.24 15.52 13.27
C GLY A 217 -10.72 15.15 13.46
N PHE A 218 -11.08 14.51 14.57
CA PHE A 218 -12.48 14.23 14.94
C PHE A 218 -13.22 15.52 15.23
N LEU A 219 -12.61 16.44 15.99
CA LEU A 219 -13.18 17.77 16.25
C LEU A 219 -13.40 18.58 14.95
N GLU A 220 -12.42 18.58 14.05
CA GLU A 220 -12.55 19.22 12.71
C GLU A 220 -13.68 18.57 11.88
N SER A 221 -13.85 17.25 11.97
CA SER A 221 -14.87 16.51 11.24
C SER A 221 -16.26 16.75 11.81
N PHE A 222 -16.40 16.77 13.13
CA PHE A 222 -17.61 17.16 13.85
C PHE A 222 -18.10 18.55 13.39
N VAL A 223 -17.23 19.56 13.44
CA VAL A 223 -17.55 20.94 13.04
C VAL A 223 -18.07 20.98 11.59
N ARG A 224 -17.39 20.29 10.67
CA ARG A 224 -17.80 20.23 9.27
C ARG A 224 -19.17 19.57 9.09
N SER A 225 -19.41 18.46 9.77
CA SER A 225 -20.68 17.73 9.72
C SER A 225 -21.82 18.53 10.33
N ALA A 226 -21.61 19.22 11.46
CA ALA A 226 -22.61 20.08 12.09
C ALA A 226 -23.01 21.24 11.17
N HIS A 227 -22.03 21.93 10.56
CA HIS A 227 -22.31 23.01 9.61
C HIS A 227 -22.91 22.52 8.28
N GLN A 228 -22.61 21.31 7.84
CA GLN A 228 -23.27 20.69 6.68
C GLN A 228 -24.74 20.40 7.00
N LEU A 229 -25.04 19.78 8.15
CA LEU A 229 -26.39 19.45 8.59
C LEU A 229 -27.29 20.70 8.68
N ALA A 230 -26.78 21.78 9.27
CA ALA A 230 -27.52 23.04 9.38
C ALA A 230 -27.86 23.64 8.02
N ARG A 231 -26.95 23.55 7.04
CA ARG A 231 -27.20 23.99 5.67
C ARG A 231 -28.27 23.13 4.99
N ASP A 232 -28.17 21.81 5.14
CA ASP A 232 -29.10 20.88 4.49
C ASP A 232 -30.53 20.99 5.07
N ARG A 233 -30.65 21.29 6.36
CA ARG A 233 -31.94 21.41 7.07
C ARG A 233 -32.48 22.84 7.13
N ASN A 234 -31.69 23.83 6.72
CA ASN A 234 -31.97 25.25 6.90
C ASN A 234 -32.37 25.59 8.37
N GLN A 235 -31.60 25.04 9.32
CA GLN A 235 -31.84 25.18 10.76
C GLN A 235 -30.56 25.61 11.48
N PRO A 236 -30.67 26.31 12.62
CA PRO A 236 -29.50 26.64 13.42
C PRO A 236 -28.84 25.38 13.99
N THR A 237 -27.51 25.37 14.02
CA THR A 237 -26.70 24.28 14.61
C THR A 237 -26.85 24.16 16.12
N THR A 238 -27.41 25.18 16.79
CA THR A 238 -27.48 25.28 18.25
C THR A 238 -28.79 25.91 18.71
N THR A 239 -29.28 25.47 19.88
CA THR A 239 -30.52 25.96 20.51
C THR A 239 -30.26 26.74 21.80
N THR A 240 -29.08 26.61 22.40
CA THR A 240 -28.69 27.31 23.63
C THR A 240 -27.46 28.19 23.41
N ASP A 241 -27.29 29.23 24.25
CA ASP A 241 -26.13 30.12 24.17
C ASP A 241 -24.81 29.40 24.49
N GLY A 242 -24.83 28.45 25.44
CA GLY A 242 -23.67 27.62 25.78
C GLY A 242 -23.21 26.75 24.61
N ALA A 243 -24.15 26.07 23.94
CA ALA A 243 -23.85 25.29 22.74
C ALA A 243 -23.35 26.18 21.59
N ARG A 244 -23.94 27.37 21.40
CA ARG A 244 -23.49 28.35 20.41
C ARG A 244 -22.05 28.78 20.66
N HIS A 245 -21.71 29.06 21.90
CA HIS A 245 -20.35 29.45 22.30
C HIS A 245 -19.35 28.30 22.07
N ALA A 246 -19.66 27.08 22.52
CA ALA A 246 -18.79 25.92 22.34
C ALA A 246 -18.55 25.59 20.85
N LEU A 247 -19.61 25.66 20.02
CA LEU A 247 -19.49 25.45 18.58
C LEU A 247 -18.70 26.57 17.89
N ALA A 248 -18.82 27.82 18.36
CA ALA A 248 -18.01 28.93 17.84
C ALA A 248 -16.52 28.68 18.08
N LEU A 249 -16.12 28.29 19.30
CA LEU A 249 -14.73 27.93 19.62
C LEU A 249 -14.23 26.75 18.78
N ALA A 250 -15.06 25.72 18.59
CA ALA A 250 -14.72 24.59 17.73
C ALA A 250 -14.56 24.99 16.26
N THR A 251 -15.38 25.92 15.79
CA THR A 251 -15.29 26.47 14.43
C THR A 251 -14.02 27.29 14.25
N GLU A 252 -13.68 28.16 15.22
CA GLU A 252 -12.41 28.89 15.22
C GLU A 252 -11.21 27.95 15.21
N PHE A 253 -11.24 26.90 16.05
CA PHE A 253 -10.22 25.85 16.04
C PHE A 253 -10.10 25.21 14.65
N ALA A 254 -11.21 24.79 14.03
CA ALA A 254 -11.18 24.11 12.74
C ALA A 254 -10.66 25.01 11.58
N ILE A 255 -10.85 26.34 11.69
CA ILE A 255 -10.42 27.31 10.68
C ILE A 255 -8.96 27.73 10.88
N GLN A 256 -8.46 27.77 12.12
CA GLN A 256 -7.07 28.13 12.40
C GLN A 256 -6.10 27.24 11.63
N GLU A 257 -5.26 27.91 10.81
CA GLU A 257 -4.49 27.33 9.71
C GLU A 257 -3.87 25.97 10.05
N ARG A 258 -4.15 24.98 9.19
CA ARG A 258 -3.24 23.85 9.01
C ARG A 258 -1.94 24.46 8.49
N PRO A 259 -0.79 24.33 9.19
CA PRO A 259 0.46 24.86 8.68
C PRO A 259 0.67 24.33 7.26
N THR A 260 0.71 25.24 6.29
CA THR A 260 1.01 24.90 4.92
C THR A 260 2.44 24.38 4.88
N VAL A 261 2.60 23.07 4.65
CA VAL A 261 3.92 22.50 4.39
C VAL A 261 4.39 23.14 3.08
N PRO A 262 5.50 23.92 3.07
CA PRO A 262 6.03 24.43 1.82
C PRO A 262 6.34 23.26 0.90
N ARG A 263 5.79 23.32 -0.32
CA ARG A 263 5.97 22.31 -1.38
C ARG A 263 7.43 22.21 -1.83
#